data_AF-A0A928P875-F1
#
_entry.id   AF-A0A928P875-F1
#
_cell.length_a   1.000
_cell.length_b   1.000
_cell.length_c   1.000
_cell.angle_alpha   90.00
_cell.angle_beta   90.00
_cell.angle_gamma   90.00
#
_symmetry.space_group_name_H-M   'P 1'
#
loop_
_entity.id
_entity.type
_entity.pdbx_description
1 polymer ?
#
loop_
_entity_poly.entity_id
_entity_poly.type
_entity_poly.pdbx_seq_one_letter_code
_entity_poly.pdbx_strand_id
1 'polypeptide(L)'
;MHRFIAFLLFLLLLLPLAATAVSAAPAATLTLVIGEGNETVSADQPLPTPAAPSGKYFVGWAGEHIFLPGGALCETQSDLTLTALFVGMETCGEVRLGAQKGIRFLTHIHRGELETLQTYTTPAYGTFIAPKAYVDAANGKLTPDALASAGKTKYLDTQATAFYRETDTVYTLSGSVVSLLGENFKRDYVGAGYLKLTYTNGTTALVVASPCAAVNPYETALAAHNDRTETADGTHIYAVGDRYSPYTAEELSYFSNILSGCVDLSYWMSGKPITLTAASNYHQLPYTAFYDQTSESVILTVAGGSEFSFDKHFCQLELDGYVTSANWNRINLTVGDDGKSLAVKYREYTDLE
;
A
#
# COMPACT_ATOMS: atom_id res chain seq x y z
N MET A 1 57.61 21.28 92.55
CA MET A 1 56.24 21.43 92.00
C MET A 1 56.38 22.00 90.61
N HIS A 2 56.19 21.17 89.57
CA HIS A 2 55.04 21.19 88.64
C HIS A 2 55.08 22.42 87.69
N ARG A 3 54.91 22.40 86.37
CA ARG A 3 54.49 21.43 85.31
C ARG A 3 54.56 22.28 84.00
N PHE A 4 55.19 21.87 82.88
CA PHE A 4 54.70 21.03 81.75
C PHE A 4 54.39 21.82 80.45
N ILE A 5 54.53 21.15 79.29
CA ILE A 5 54.02 21.42 77.91
C ILE A 5 54.98 22.24 77.01
N ALA A 6 55.86 21.66 76.17
CA ALA A 6 55.66 20.82 74.97
C ALA A 6 54.98 21.55 73.79
N PHE A 7 55.74 21.98 72.77
CA PHE A 7 55.22 22.06 71.39
C PHE A 7 56.35 21.86 70.37
N LEU A 8 56.26 20.70 69.73
CA LEU A 8 57.02 20.22 68.59
C LEU A 8 56.16 20.54 67.36
N LEU A 9 56.63 21.31 66.38
CA LEU A 9 55.98 21.37 65.05
C LEU A 9 57.01 21.87 64.01
N PHE A 10 57.71 20.96 63.35
CA PHE A 10 57.40 20.41 62.03
C PHE A 10 57.73 21.39 60.88
N LEU A 11 58.99 21.27 60.45
CA LEU A 11 59.54 21.77 59.21
C LEU A 11 58.74 21.18 58.04
N LEU A 12 57.87 21.96 57.41
CA LEU A 12 57.18 21.56 56.18
C LEU A 12 58.20 21.51 55.03
N LEU A 13 58.65 20.31 54.68
CA LEU A 13 59.24 20.02 53.38
C LEU A 13 58.15 20.21 52.31
N LEU A 14 58.32 21.23 51.47
CA LEU A 14 57.66 21.34 50.17
C LEU A 14 58.22 20.25 49.24
N LEU A 15 57.59 19.07 49.26
CA LEU A 15 57.72 18.10 48.16
C LEU A 15 56.81 18.57 47.01
N PRO A 16 57.33 18.70 45.78
CA PRO A 16 56.47 18.90 44.62
C PRO A 16 55.66 17.61 44.42
N LEU A 17 54.33 17.73 44.54
CA LEU A 17 53.40 16.70 44.07
C LEU A 17 53.61 16.61 42.56
N ALA A 18 54.35 15.60 42.09
CA ALA A 18 54.41 15.29 40.67
C ALA A 18 53.00 14.90 40.24
N ALA A 19 52.32 15.82 39.54
CA ALA A 19 51.09 15.50 38.85
C ALA A 19 51.43 14.41 37.82
N THR A 20 51.07 13.17 38.12
CA THR A 20 51.06 12.11 37.11
C THR A 20 50.09 12.56 36.03
N ALA A 21 50.62 12.99 34.89
CA ALA A 21 49.83 13.17 33.69
C ALA A 21 49.13 11.84 33.43
N VAL A 22 47.84 11.78 33.71
CA VAL A 22 46.99 10.70 33.24
C VAL A 22 47.01 10.86 31.73
N SER A 23 47.84 10.07 31.06
CA SER A 23 47.74 9.87 29.62
C SER A 23 46.30 9.44 29.39
N ALA A 24 45.50 10.29 28.73
CA ALA A 24 44.19 9.88 28.26
C ALA A 24 44.41 8.58 27.47
N ALA A 25 43.69 7.51 27.85
CA ALA A 25 43.71 6.29 27.07
C ALA A 25 43.38 6.68 25.61
N PRO A 26 44.08 6.11 24.61
CA PRO A 26 43.76 6.40 23.22
C PRO A 26 42.27 6.17 22.99
N ALA A 27 41.60 7.15 22.37
CA ALA A 27 40.18 7.04 22.07
C ALA A 27 39.95 5.80 21.21
N ALA A 28 38.98 4.96 21.59
CA ALA A 28 38.65 3.77 20.83
C ALA A 28 38.27 4.14 19.39
N THR A 29 38.72 3.33 18.43
CA THR A 29 38.45 3.53 17.01
C THR A 29 37.47 2.49 16.48
N LEU A 30 36.68 2.88 15.49
CA LEU A 30 35.77 1.99 14.78
C LEU A 30 36.29 1.78 13.37
N THR A 31 36.43 0.52 12.95
CA THR A 31 36.64 0.16 11.56
C THR A 31 35.29 -0.16 10.93
N LEU A 32 34.82 0.68 10.03
CA LEU A 32 33.57 0.52 9.31
C LEU A 32 33.84 -0.18 7.98
N VAL A 33 33.15 -1.30 7.73
CA VAL A 33 33.31 -2.11 6.51
C VAL A 33 32.05 -1.97 5.64
N ILE A 34 32.24 -1.58 4.38
CA ILE A 34 31.17 -1.46 3.38
C ILE A 34 31.62 -2.20 2.12
N GLY A 35 31.04 -3.38 1.87
CA GLY A 35 31.47 -4.25 0.77
C GLY A 35 32.95 -4.64 0.94
N GLU A 36 33.78 -4.33 -0.05
CA GLU A 36 35.24 -4.58 -0.01
C GLU A 36 36.04 -3.42 0.60
N GLY A 37 35.40 -2.27 0.83
CA GLY A 37 36.05 -1.08 1.40
C GLY A 37 35.98 -1.04 2.93
N ASN A 38 36.92 -0.32 3.54
CA ASN A 38 36.86 0.03 4.95
C ASN A 38 37.30 1.48 5.21
N GLU A 39 36.82 2.03 6.32
CA GLU A 39 37.18 3.35 6.84
C GLU A 39 37.34 3.28 8.36
N THR A 40 38.28 4.04 8.91
CA THR A 40 38.45 4.17 10.36
C THR A 40 37.89 5.51 10.84
N VAL A 41 36.97 5.46 11.79
CA VAL A 41 36.38 6.64 12.42
C VAL A 41 36.56 6.61 13.94
N SER A 42 36.46 7.77 14.57
CA SER A 42 36.45 7.87 16.04
C SER A 42 35.12 7.36 16.61
N ALA A 43 35.16 6.64 17.73
CA ALA A 43 33.95 6.09 18.36
C ALA A 43 32.99 7.15 18.94
N ASP A 44 33.46 8.40 19.08
CA ASP A 44 32.65 9.54 19.53
C ASP A 44 31.81 10.20 18.41
N GLN A 45 31.95 9.75 17.17
CA GLN A 45 31.18 10.24 16.04
C GLN A 45 29.94 9.36 15.75
N PRO A 46 28.81 9.96 15.34
CA PRO A 46 27.66 9.20 14.86
C PRO A 46 28.02 8.32 13.66
N LEU A 47 27.56 7.08 13.67
CA LEU A 47 27.74 6.15 12.56
C LEU A 47 27.13 6.71 11.28
N PRO A 48 27.83 6.68 10.13
CA PRO A 48 27.26 7.18 8.89
C PRO A 48 26.14 6.26 8.38
N THR A 49 25.26 6.80 7.53
CA THR A 49 24.33 5.99 6.74
C THR A 49 24.93 5.81 5.34
N PRO A 50 25.50 4.65 5.02
CA PRO A 50 26.14 4.44 3.72
C PRO A 50 25.09 4.42 2.60
N ALA A 51 25.51 4.83 1.40
CA ALA A 51 24.69 4.67 0.21
C ALA A 51 24.45 3.17 -0.05
N ALA A 52 23.19 2.80 -0.23
CA ALA A 52 22.85 1.41 -0.52
C ALA A 52 23.13 1.07 -1.99
N PRO A 53 23.65 -0.14 -2.28
CA PRO A 53 23.69 -0.65 -3.65
C PRO A 53 22.30 -0.66 -4.28
N SER A 54 22.24 -0.57 -5.62
CA SER A 54 20.98 -0.59 -6.35
C SER A 54 20.11 -1.79 -5.95
N GLY A 55 18.83 -1.54 -5.65
CA GLY A 55 17.86 -2.55 -5.25
C GLY A 55 18.00 -3.06 -3.81
N LYS A 56 18.94 -2.52 -3.02
CA LYS A 56 19.13 -2.87 -1.61
C LYS A 56 18.86 -1.68 -0.69
N TYR A 57 18.61 -1.99 0.58
CA TYR A 57 18.34 -1.02 1.62
C TYR A 57 19.32 -1.24 2.77
N PHE A 58 19.95 -0.18 3.23
CA PHE A 58 20.79 -0.22 4.44
C PHE A 58 19.91 -0.52 5.65
N VAL A 59 20.28 -1.53 6.44
CA VAL A 59 19.49 -1.96 7.61
C VAL A 59 20.19 -1.68 8.93
N GLY A 60 21.51 -1.50 8.92
CA GLY A 60 22.28 -1.13 10.12
C GLY A 60 23.74 -1.56 10.04
N TRP A 61 24.49 -1.16 11.06
CA TRP A 61 25.86 -1.58 11.34
C TRP A 61 25.86 -2.76 12.29
N ALA A 62 26.53 -3.83 11.91
CA ALA A 62 26.59 -5.07 12.69
C ALA A 62 28.03 -5.38 13.10
N GLY A 63 28.20 -5.78 14.36
CA GLY A 63 29.45 -6.28 14.94
C GLY A 63 29.17 -7.40 15.91
N GLU A 64 30.20 -7.87 16.61
CA GLU A 64 30.01 -8.89 17.66
C GLU A 64 29.04 -8.37 18.73
N HIS A 65 27.86 -8.99 18.82
CA HIS A 65 26.76 -8.61 19.72
C HIS A 65 26.25 -7.17 19.60
N ILE A 66 26.55 -6.48 18.49
CA ILE A 66 26.17 -5.08 18.26
C ILE A 66 25.37 -4.99 16.96
N PHE A 67 24.24 -4.29 17.02
CA PHE A 67 23.46 -3.93 15.85
C PHE A 67 22.87 -2.53 16.04
N LEU A 68 23.39 -1.56 15.30
CA LEU A 68 23.08 -0.14 15.47
C LEU A 68 22.58 0.50 14.17
N PRO A 69 21.69 1.50 14.24
CA PRO A 69 21.28 2.25 13.06
C PRO A 69 22.37 3.24 12.63
N GLY A 70 22.24 3.75 11.41
CA GLY A 70 22.94 4.98 11.03
C GLY A 70 22.51 6.14 11.93
N GLY A 71 23.45 7.02 12.27
CA GLY A 71 23.28 8.15 13.18
C GLY A 71 23.42 7.79 14.67
N ALA A 72 23.54 6.51 15.04
CA ALA A 72 23.82 6.13 16.43
C ALA A 72 25.28 6.35 16.80
N LEU A 73 25.53 6.67 18.07
CA LEU A 73 26.86 6.57 18.66
C LEU A 73 27.16 5.12 19.04
N CYS A 74 28.40 4.69 18.84
CA CYS A 74 28.88 3.39 19.28
C CYS A 74 29.80 3.58 20.49
N GLU A 75 29.23 3.43 21.67
CA GLU A 75 29.97 3.57 22.93
C GLU A 75 30.83 2.31 23.17
N THR A 76 32.08 2.36 22.75
CA THR A 76 33.07 1.28 22.99
C THR A 76 34.34 1.83 23.65
N GLN A 77 34.96 1.00 24.49
CA GLN A 77 36.26 1.29 25.13
C GLN A 77 37.42 0.59 24.44
N SER A 78 37.15 -0.23 23.41
CA SER A 78 38.14 -0.93 22.60
C SER A 78 37.83 -0.76 21.12
N ASP A 79 38.86 -0.95 20.29
CA ASP A 79 38.67 -0.94 18.85
C ASP A 79 37.67 -2.01 18.41
N LEU A 80 36.79 -1.66 17.48
CA LEU A 80 35.71 -2.53 17.01
C LEU A 80 35.59 -2.46 15.49
N THR A 81 35.25 -3.59 14.87
CA THR A 81 34.84 -3.61 13.45
C THR A 81 33.34 -3.73 13.35
N LEU A 82 32.73 -2.85 12.55
CA LEU A 82 31.31 -2.86 12.21
C LEU A 82 31.15 -3.02 10.70
N THR A 83 30.29 -3.93 10.29
CA THR A 83 29.97 -4.19 8.88
C THR A 83 28.59 -3.63 8.55
N ALA A 84 28.48 -2.87 7.46
CA ALA A 84 27.20 -2.40 6.96
C ALA A 84 26.40 -3.59 6.40
N LEU A 85 25.19 -3.78 6.90
CA LEU A 85 24.24 -4.76 6.38
C LEU A 85 23.26 -4.09 5.42
N PHE A 86 22.98 -4.81 4.33
CA PHE A 86 22.00 -4.42 3.32
C PHE A 86 21.06 -5.58 3.02
N VAL A 87 19.79 -5.27 2.76
CA VAL A 87 18.80 -6.26 2.35
C VAL A 87 18.15 -5.82 1.05
N GLY A 88 18.14 -6.70 0.05
CA GLY A 88 17.44 -6.55 -1.22
C GLY A 88 15.95 -6.77 -1.03
N MET A 89 15.14 -5.80 -1.47
CA MET A 89 13.68 -5.89 -1.43
C MET A 89 13.06 -5.30 -2.70
N GLU A 90 12.13 -6.03 -3.29
CA GLU A 90 11.36 -5.59 -4.45
C GLU A 90 9.89 -5.92 -4.25
N THR A 91 9.01 -4.93 -4.47
CA THR A 91 7.56 -5.11 -4.37
C THR A 91 6.92 -5.06 -5.75
N CYS A 92 6.03 -5.99 -6.03
CA CYS A 92 5.16 -6.01 -7.21
C CYS A 92 3.69 -6.14 -6.79
N GLY A 93 2.78 -5.75 -7.68
CA GLY A 93 1.34 -5.78 -7.44
C GLY A 93 0.60 -6.58 -8.51
N GLU A 94 -0.48 -7.25 -8.11
CA GLU A 94 -1.31 -8.08 -8.99
C GLU A 94 -2.77 -8.13 -8.50
N VAL A 95 -3.71 -8.48 -9.40
CA VAL A 95 -5.07 -8.85 -9.00
C VAL A 95 -5.07 -10.27 -8.47
N ARG A 96 -5.67 -10.46 -7.30
CA ARG A 96 -5.77 -11.76 -6.62
C ARG A 96 -7.00 -12.51 -7.11
N LEU A 97 -6.77 -13.67 -7.72
CA LEU A 97 -7.82 -14.56 -8.26
C LEU A 97 -8.09 -15.81 -7.40
N GLY A 98 -7.47 -15.93 -6.22
CA GLY A 98 -7.70 -17.06 -5.31
C GLY A 98 -9.05 -17.01 -4.56
N ALA A 99 -9.21 -17.86 -3.54
CA ALA A 99 -10.45 -17.96 -2.75
C ALA A 99 -10.94 -16.62 -2.15
N GLN A 100 -10.02 -15.71 -1.84
CA GLN A 100 -10.34 -14.32 -1.53
C GLN A 100 -9.87 -13.46 -2.69
N LYS A 101 -10.83 -12.87 -3.40
CA LYS A 101 -10.56 -12.03 -4.56
C LYS A 101 -10.27 -10.58 -4.13
N GLY A 102 -9.43 -9.88 -4.87
CA GLY A 102 -9.04 -8.50 -4.57
C GLY A 102 -7.75 -8.10 -5.26
N ILE A 103 -6.92 -7.27 -4.60
CA ILE A 103 -5.55 -6.98 -5.04
C ILE A 103 -4.55 -7.49 -4.03
N ARG A 104 -3.36 -7.86 -4.51
CA ARG A 104 -2.26 -8.35 -3.69
C ARG A 104 -0.97 -7.67 -4.09
N PHE A 105 -0.13 -7.42 -3.11
CA PHE A 105 1.22 -6.93 -3.28
C PHE A 105 2.19 -7.94 -2.69
N LEU A 106 3.13 -8.39 -3.51
CA LEU A 106 4.14 -9.36 -3.14
C LEU A 106 5.47 -8.63 -2.99
N THR A 107 6.15 -8.84 -1.86
CA THR A 107 7.50 -8.32 -1.66
C THR A 107 8.48 -9.47 -1.60
N HIS A 108 9.41 -9.47 -2.54
CA HIS A 108 10.52 -10.41 -2.63
C HIS A 108 11.70 -9.85 -1.82
N ILE A 109 12.15 -10.63 -0.83
CA ILE A 109 13.28 -10.31 0.02
C ILE A 109 14.39 -11.32 -0.27
N HIS A 110 15.60 -10.84 -0.51
CA HIS A 110 16.74 -11.71 -0.73
C HIS A 110 17.05 -12.54 0.52
N ARG A 111 16.95 -13.87 0.39
CA ARG A 111 16.93 -14.80 1.52
C ARG A 111 18.20 -14.74 2.35
N GLY A 112 19.37 -14.91 1.74
CA GLY A 112 20.64 -14.96 2.48
C GLY A 112 20.98 -13.65 3.20
N GLU A 113 20.50 -12.52 2.68
CA GLU A 113 20.69 -11.21 3.33
C GLU A 113 19.77 -11.05 4.54
N LEU A 114 18.52 -11.51 4.42
CA LEU A 114 17.60 -11.51 5.55
C LEU A 114 18.06 -12.49 6.64
N GLU A 115 18.49 -13.70 6.28
CA GLU A 115 19.02 -14.67 7.23
C GLU A 115 20.26 -14.13 7.96
N THR A 116 21.13 -13.39 7.26
CA THR A 116 22.27 -12.69 7.89
C THR A 116 21.79 -11.65 8.89
N LEU A 117 20.82 -10.80 8.51
CA LEU A 117 20.21 -9.81 9.41
C LEU A 117 19.58 -10.47 10.64
N GLN A 118 18.95 -11.63 10.46
CA GLN A 118 18.27 -12.38 11.53
C GLN A 118 19.23 -12.94 12.59
N THR A 119 20.54 -12.96 12.33
CA THR A 119 21.53 -13.30 13.37
C THR A 119 21.73 -12.18 14.40
N TYR A 120 21.32 -10.95 14.08
CA TYR A 120 21.49 -9.76 14.91
C TYR A 120 20.19 -9.22 15.51
N THR A 121 19.06 -9.48 14.87
CA THR A 121 17.74 -8.99 15.31
C THR A 121 16.63 -9.94 14.83
N THR A 122 15.43 -9.79 15.37
CA THR A 122 14.24 -10.49 14.87
C THR A 122 13.32 -9.47 14.19
N PRO A 123 13.41 -9.27 12.87
CA PRO A 123 12.59 -8.28 12.19
C PRO A 123 11.11 -8.65 12.26
N ALA A 124 10.25 -7.65 12.40
CA ALA A 124 8.85 -7.77 12.03
C ALA A 124 8.66 -7.34 10.58
N TYR A 125 7.66 -7.92 9.91
CA TYR A 125 7.44 -7.75 8.48
C TYR A 125 6.01 -7.32 8.19
N GLY A 126 5.81 -6.65 7.06
CA GLY A 126 4.46 -6.38 6.56
C GLY A 126 4.48 -5.67 5.22
N THR A 127 3.33 -5.10 4.86
CA THR A 127 3.15 -4.36 3.61
C THR A 127 2.24 -3.17 3.86
N PHE A 128 2.68 -1.99 3.45
CA PHE A 128 1.80 -0.82 3.37
C PHE A 128 1.07 -0.84 2.03
N ILE A 129 -0.22 -0.49 2.04
CA ILE A 129 -1.04 -0.38 0.84
C ILE A 129 -1.83 0.92 0.89
N ALA A 130 -1.73 1.74 -0.15
CA ALA A 130 -2.43 3.03 -0.22
C ALA A 130 -2.91 3.35 -1.65
N PRO A 131 -3.89 4.25 -1.81
CA PRO A 131 -4.15 4.89 -3.09
C PRO A 131 -2.90 5.55 -3.66
N LYS A 132 -2.64 5.43 -4.97
CA LYS A 132 -1.50 6.08 -5.63
C LYS A 132 -1.48 7.60 -5.38
N ALA A 133 -2.65 8.25 -5.42
CA ALA A 133 -2.78 9.68 -5.16
C ALA A 133 -2.25 10.10 -3.76
N TYR A 134 -2.22 9.18 -2.78
CA TYR A 134 -1.68 9.47 -1.46
C TYR A 134 -0.15 9.42 -1.48
N VAL A 135 0.41 8.44 -2.19
CA VAL A 135 1.86 8.30 -2.40
C VAL A 135 2.41 9.48 -3.19
N ASP A 136 1.68 9.93 -4.22
CA ASP A 136 2.05 11.11 -5.01
C ASP A 136 2.06 12.39 -4.15
N ALA A 137 1.04 12.57 -3.31
CA ALA A 137 1.01 13.67 -2.34
C ALA A 137 2.13 13.60 -1.30
N ALA A 138 2.63 12.40 -1.00
CA ALA A 138 3.76 12.15 -0.11
C ALA A 138 5.13 12.13 -0.85
N ASN A 139 5.22 12.78 -2.01
CA ASN A 139 6.43 12.87 -2.83
C ASN A 139 7.01 11.50 -3.21
N GLY A 140 6.13 10.56 -3.58
CA GLY A 140 6.51 9.22 -4.02
C GLY A 140 6.87 8.26 -2.88
N LYS A 141 6.68 8.63 -1.61
CA LYS A 141 7.05 7.81 -0.45
C LYS A 141 5.82 7.15 0.19
N LEU A 142 5.90 5.83 0.37
CA LEU A 142 4.87 5.05 1.08
C LEU A 142 5.35 4.70 2.49
N THR A 143 5.55 5.71 3.33
CA THR A 143 5.87 5.53 4.76
C THR A 143 4.85 6.25 5.63
N PRO A 144 4.58 5.77 6.86
CA PRO A 144 3.66 6.44 7.79
C PRO A 144 3.95 7.93 7.96
N ASP A 145 5.22 8.30 8.18
CA ASP A 145 5.63 9.69 8.41
C ASP A 145 5.42 10.57 7.17
N ALA A 146 5.72 10.05 5.97
CA ALA A 146 5.54 10.79 4.73
C ALA A 146 4.05 10.99 4.41
N LEU A 147 3.24 9.96 4.61
CA LEU A 147 1.79 10.03 4.44
C LEU A 147 1.14 10.98 5.46
N ALA A 148 1.54 10.90 6.73
CA ALA A 148 1.06 11.80 7.78
C ALA A 148 1.41 13.26 7.49
N SER A 149 2.64 13.52 7.02
CA SER A 149 3.09 14.86 6.60
C SER A 149 2.27 15.40 5.42
N ALA A 150 1.77 14.52 4.56
CA ALA A 150 0.87 14.86 3.45
C ALA A 150 -0.63 14.88 3.85
N GLY A 151 -0.95 14.73 5.14
CA GLY A 151 -2.33 14.68 5.64
C GLY A 151 -3.13 13.45 5.18
N LYS A 152 -2.45 12.34 4.88
CA LYS A 152 -3.06 11.08 4.41
C LYS A 152 -2.98 10.02 5.49
N THR A 153 -4.13 9.66 6.07
CA THR A 153 -4.21 8.69 7.18
C THR A 153 -4.90 7.38 6.82
N LYS A 154 -5.66 7.35 5.71
CA LYS A 154 -6.44 6.18 5.26
C LYS A 154 -5.60 5.26 4.36
N TYR A 155 -4.62 4.57 4.95
CA TYR A 155 -3.84 3.52 4.31
C TYR A 155 -3.89 2.24 5.14
N LEU A 156 -3.50 1.11 4.54
CA LEU A 156 -3.44 -0.17 5.23
C LEU A 156 -2.00 -0.48 5.63
N ASP A 157 -1.84 -0.99 6.83
CA ASP A 157 -0.63 -1.66 7.31
C ASP A 157 -0.98 -3.13 7.54
N THR A 158 -0.59 -3.99 6.60
CA THR A 158 -0.86 -5.44 6.68
C THR A 158 0.37 -6.15 7.22
N GLN A 159 0.39 -6.38 8.53
CA GLN A 159 1.47 -7.13 9.18
C GLN A 159 1.48 -8.59 8.75
N ALA A 160 2.66 -9.11 8.41
CA ALA A 160 2.85 -10.51 8.06
C ALA A 160 3.27 -11.32 9.29
N THR A 161 2.66 -12.49 9.47
CA THR A 161 3.02 -13.45 10.54
C THR A 161 3.85 -14.63 10.04
N ALA A 162 3.91 -14.82 8.71
CA ALA A 162 4.70 -15.83 8.04
C ALA A 162 5.00 -15.40 6.60
N PHE A 163 5.98 -16.05 5.96
CA PHE A 163 6.22 -15.87 4.53
C PHE A 163 5.11 -16.53 3.71
N TYR A 164 4.67 -15.84 2.66
CA TYR A 164 3.71 -16.35 1.71
C TYR A 164 4.30 -17.45 0.83
N ARG A 165 5.58 -17.30 0.47
CA ARG A 165 6.35 -18.28 -0.30
C ARG A 165 7.82 -18.21 0.09
N GLU A 166 8.46 -19.35 0.13
CA GLU A 166 9.89 -19.48 0.37
C GLU A 166 10.54 -20.27 -0.76
N THR A 167 11.69 -19.81 -1.21
CA THR A 167 12.53 -20.47 -2.22
C THR A 167 13.98 -20.47 -1.72
N ASP A 168 14.90 -21.05 -2.48
CA ASP A 168 16.31 -21.08 -2.09
C ASP A 168 16.95 -19.68 -2.09
N THR A 169 16.42 -18.74 -2.86
CA THR A 169 17.01 -17.40 -3.04
C THR A 169 16.16 -16.26 -2.50
N VAL A 170 14.85 -16.46 -2.35
CA VAL A 170 13.89 -15.40 -2.03
C VAL A 170 12.86 -15.87 -1.00
N TYR A 171 12.60 -15.00 -0.03
CA TYR A 171 11.39 -15.03 0.80
C TYR A 171 10.37 -14.02 0.28
N THR A 172 9.10 -14.40 0.24
CA THR A 172 8.02 -13.56 -0.27
C THR A 172 7.03 -13.20 0.82
N LEU A 173 6.84 -11.90 1.06
CA LEU A 173 5.74 -11.36 1.86
C LEU A 173 4.52 -11.10 0.97
N SER A 174 3.33 -11.13 1.56
CA SER A 174 2.09 -10.79 0.86
C SER A 174 1.23 -9.87 1.71
N GLY A 175 0.94 -8.68 1.19
CA GLY A 175 -0.15 -7.81 1.65
C GLY A 175 -1.32 -7.90 0.68
N SER A 176 -2.57 -7.85 1.15
CA SER A 176 -3.74 -7.91 0.27
C SER A 176 -4.87 -7.01 0.74
N VAL A 177 -5.61 -6.47 -0.22
CA VAL A 177 -6.92 -5.87 0.01
C VAL A 177 -7.95 -6.80 -0.60
N VAL A 178 -8.80 -7.36 0.25
CA VAL A 178 -9.89 -8.26 -0.15
C VAL A 178 -11.21 -7.52 -0.01
N SER A 179 -12.23 -7.97 -0.75
CA SER A 179 -13.58 -7.39 -0.68
C SER A 179 -13.61 -5.88 -0.98
N LEU A 180 -12.84 -5.44 -1.97
CA LEU A 180 -12.89 -4.06 -2.47
C LEU A 180 -14.33 -3.69 -2.85
N LEU A 181 -14.81 -2.57 -2.34
CA LEU A 181 -16.11 -2.02 -2.72
C LEU A 181 -16.07 -1.52 -4.17
N GLY A 182 -17.19 -1.62 -4.89
CA GLY A 182 -17.25 -1.28 -6.32
C GLY A 182 -16.77 0.13 -6.67
N GLU A 183 -17.06 1.11 -5.81
CA GLU A 183 -16.60 2.50 -5.92
C GLU A 183 -15.06 2.66 -5.94
N ASN A 184 -14.33 1.63 -5.51
CA ASN A 184 -12.88 1.62 -5.42
C ASN A 184 -12.20 0.85 -6.57
N PHE A 185 -12.96 0.23 -7.47
CA PHE A 185 -12.37 -0.58 -8.56
C PHE A 185 -11.61 0.25 -9.61
N LYS A 186 -11.97 1.51 -9.83
CA LYS A 186 -11.23 2.41 -10.75
C LYS A 186 -10.02 3.10 -10.09
N ARG A 187 -9.77 2.86 -8.80
CA ARG A 187 -8.71 3.53 -8.07
C ARG A 187 -7.39 2.79 -8.28
N ASP A 188 -6.33 3.56 -8.47
CA ASP A 188 -4.96 3.06 -8.48
C ASP A 188 -4.47 2.80 -7.05
N TYR A 189 -3.92 1.61 -6.83
CA TYR A 189 -3.32 1.21 -5.56
C TYR A 189 -1.84 0.91 -5.71
N VAL A 190 -1.07 1.25 -4.67
CA VAL A 190 0.36 0.96 -4.61
C VAL A 190 0.66 0.25 -3.29
N GLY A 191 1.57 -0.72 -3.34
CA GLY A 191 2.07 -1.44 -2.17
C GLY A 191 3.58 -1.29 -2.01
N ALA A 192 4.05 -1.41 -0.76
CA ALA A 192 5.46 -1.49 -0.42
C ALA A 192 5.64 -2.41 0.79
N GLY A 193 6.49 -3.44 0.66
CA GLY A 193 6.89 -4.27 1.79
C GLY A 193 7.82 -3.53 2.74
N TYR A 194 7.83 -3.91 4.01
CA TYR A 194 8.72 -3.31 4.99
C TYR A 194 9.33 -4.33 5.96
N LEU A 195 10.47 -3.95 6.53
CA LEU A 195 11.08 -4.52 7.72
C LEU A 195 10.98 -3.52 8.86
N LYS A 196 10.57 -3.97 10.04
CA LYS A 196 10.68 -3.22 11.28
C LYS A 196 11.76 -3.87 12.14
N LEU A 197 12.79 -3.10 12.44
CA LEU A 197 14.01 -3.56 13.10
C LEU A 197 14.07 -3.02 14.52
N THR A 198 14.60 -3.83 15.44
CA THR A 198 14.97 -3.41 16.78
C THR A 198 16.48 -3.52 16.92
N TYR A 199 17.13 -2.43 17.28
CA TYR A 199 18.58 -2.33 17.45
C TYR A 199 18.99 -2.65 18.89
N THR A 200 20.28 -2.94 19.10
CA THR A 200 20.80 -3.31 20.42
C THR A 200 20.70 -2.18 21.45
N ASN A 201 20.66 -0.93 21.00
CA ASN A 201 20.40 0.24 21.84
C ASN A 201 18.89 0.45 22.17
N GLY A 202 18.02 -0.48 21.77
CA GLY A 202 16.58 -0.45 22.02
C GLY A 202 15.78 0.44 21.07
N THR A 203 16.43 1.20 20.18
CA THR A 203 15.74 1.98 19.15
C THR A 203 15.13 1.07 18.08
N THR A 204 14.16 1.59 17.33
CA THR A 204 13.55 0.86 16.21
C THR A 204 13.60 1.69 14.94
N ALA A 205 13.69 1.01 13.79
CA ALA A 205 13.56 1.65 12.48
C ALA A 205 12.63 0.86 11.57
N LEU A 206 12.12 1.57 10.58
CA LEU A 206 11.28 1.03 9.52
C LEU A 206 12.02 1.17 8.20
N VAL A 207 12.37 0.04 7.58
CA VAL A 207 12.99 -0.02 6.27
C VAL A 207 11.90 -0.42 5.27
N VAL A 208 11.51 0.50 4.41
CA VAL A 208 10.40 0.30 3.47
C VAL A 208 10.96 0.18 2.06
N ALA A 209 10.52 -0.84 1.33
CA ALA A 209 10.84 -1.01 -0.08
C ALA A 209 10.29 0.16 -0.90
N SER A 210 10.87 0.38 -2.09
CA SER A 210 10.33 1.32 -3.05
C SER A 210 8.89 0.91 -3.42
N PRO A 211 7.93 1.85 -3.47
CA PRO A 211 6.57 1.53 -3.86
C PRO A 211 6.52 0.93 -5.27
N CYS A 212 5.70 -0.10 -5.46
CA CYS A 212 5.59 -0.79 -6.73
C CYS A 212 4.84 0.05 -7.80
N ALA A 213 4.78 -0.46 -9.03
CA ALA A 213 3.84 0.07 -10.03
C ALA A 213 2.40 -0.02 -9.53
N ALA A 214 1.56 0.94 -9.93
CA ALA A 214 0.18 0.96 -9.50
C ALA A 214 -0.63 -0.21 -10.10
N VAL A 215 -1.50 -0.77 -9.27
CA VAL A 215 -2.51 -1.76 -9.68
C VAL A 215 -3.85 -1.06 -9.72
N ASN A 216 -4.46 -1.04 -10.90
CA ASN A 216 -5.84 -0.62 -11.10
C ASN A 216 -6.73 -1.86 -11.30
N PRO A 217 -7.65 -2.17 -10.37
CA PRO A 217 -8.50 -3.35 -10.49
C PRO A 217 -9.34 -3.36 -11.79
N TYR A 218 -9.91 -2.22 -12.17
CA TYR A 218 -10.74 -2.08 -13.36
C TYR A 218 -9.93 -2.31 -14.65
N GLU A 219 -8.81 -1.61 -14.82
CA GLU A 219 -7.97 -1.77 -16.02
C GLU A 219 -7.41 -3.19 -16.12
N THR A 220 -7.03 -3.78 -14.98
CA THR A 220 -6.57 -5.17 -14.95
C THR A 220 -7.68 -6.15 -15.34
N ALA A 221 -8.90 -5.94 -14.82
CA ALA A 221 -10.06 -6.75 -15.18
C ALA A 221 -10.44 -6.57 -16.65
N LEU A 222 -10.33 -5.37 -17.21
CA LEU A 222 -10.62 -5.08 -18.61
C LEU A 222 -9.61 -5.78 -19.53
N ALA A 223 -8.32 -5.68 -19.21
CA ALA A 223 -7.26 -6.36 -19.94
C ALA A 223 -7.48 -7.88 -19.89
N ALA A 224 -7.69 -8.45 -18.71
CA ALA A 224 -7.92 -9.88 -18.53
C ALA A 224 -9.20 -10.38 -19.22
N HIS A 225 -10.28 -9.58 -19.20
CA HIS A 225 -11.51 -9.92 -19.90
C HIS A 225 -11.31 -9.95 -21.42
N ASN A 226 -10.50 -9.05 -21.96
CA ASN A 226 -10.25 -8.93 -23.41
C ASN A 226 -9.14 -9.85 -23.92
N ASP A 227 -8.37 -10.48 -23.03
CA ASP A 227 -7.29 -11.40 -23.36
C ASP A 227 -7.84 -12.74 -23.87
N ARG A 228 -8.18 -12.76 -25.15
CA ARG A 228 -8.81 -13.90 -25.82
C ARG A 228 -8.25 -14.11 -27.22
N THR A 229 -8.14 -15.36 -27.63
CA THR A 229 -7.70 -15.76 -28.98
C THR A 229 -8.77 -16.62 -29.65
N GLU A 230 -8.76 -16.68 -30.98
CA GLU A 230 -9.67 -17.57 -31.75
C GLU A 230 -9.25 -19.04 -31.64
N THR A 231 -7.96 -19.29 -31.42
CA THR A 231 -7.37 -20.63 -31.35
C THR A 231 -6.66 -20.83 -30.03
N ALA A 232 -6.84 -22.01 -29.42
CA ALA A 232 -6.10 -22.40 -28.23
C ALA A 232 -4.58 -22.39 -28.47
N ASP A 233 -3.83 -21.94 -27.47
CA ASP A 233 -2.36 -21.99 -27.46
C ASP A 233 -1.84 -22.39 -26.07
N GLY A 234 -0.51 -22.33 -25.87
CA GLY A 234 0.11 -22.71 -24.59
C GLY A 234 -0.30 -21.85 -23.39
N THR A 235 -0.92 -20.69 -23.62
CA THR A 235 -1.37 -19.73 -22.61
C THR A 235 -2.91 -19.62 -22.57
N HIS A 236 -3.58 -19.61 -23.72
CA HIS A 236 -5.03 -19.52 -23.88
C HIS A 236 -5.65 -20.92 -23.96
N ILE A 237 -5.80 -21.56 -22.81
CA ILE A 237 -6.23 -22.97 -22.73
C ILE A 237 -7.72 -23.17 -22.42
N TYR A 238 -8.42 -22.14 -21.92
CA TYR A 238 -9.80 -22.27 -21.48
C TYR A 238 -10.78 -21.76 -22.56
N ALA A 239 -11.71 -22.61 -23.00
CA ALA A 239 -12.75 -22.24 -23.96
C ALA A 239 -13.82 -21.35 -23.30
N VAL A 240 -14.14 -20.22 -23.93
CA VAL A 240 -15.10 -19.21 -23.45
C VAL A 240 -15.89 -18.68 -24.65
N GLY A 241 -17.09 -19.21 -24.85
CA GLY A 241 -17.87 -18.94 -26.05
C GLY A 241 -17.20 -19.56 -27.29
N ASP A 242 -16.92 -18.73 -28.29
CA ASP A 242 -16.24 -19.08 -29.54
C ASP A 242 -14.72 -18.82 -29.51
N ARG A 243 -14.17 -18.41 -28.35
CA ARG A 243 -12.76 -18.04 -28.18
C ARG A 243 -12.10 -18.79 -27.01
N TYR A 244 -10.79 -18.59 -26.85
CA TYR A 244 -9.98 -19.14 -25.77
C TYR A 244 -9.38 -18.03 -24.91
N SER A 245 -9.21 -18.30 -23.62
CA SER A 245 -8.76 -17.37 -22.57
C SER A 245 -7.69 -18.03 -21.70
N PRO A 246 -6.73 -17.27 -21.13
CA PRO A 246 -5.82 -17.81 -20.12
C PRO A 246 -6.50 -17.93 -18.74
N TYR A 247 -7.69 -17.34 -18.59
CA TYR A 247 -8.51 -17.38 -17.39
C TYR A 247 -9.69 -18.33 -17.54
N THR A 248 -10.05 -19.00 -16.45
CA THR A 248 -11.24 -19.84 -16.33
C THR A 248 -12.53 -19.02 -16.42
N ALA A 249 -13.67 -19.68 -16.69
CA ALA A 249 -14.98 -19.02 -16.70
C ALA A 249 -15.33 -18.35 -15.34
N GLU A 250 -14.90 -18.93 -14.22
CA GLU A 250 -15.10 -18.35 -12.89
C GLU A 250 -14.30 -17.05 -12.70
N GLU A 251 -13.04 -17.03 -13.12
CA GLU A 251 -12.18 -15.84 -13.05
C GLU A 251 -12.70 -14.72 -13.96
N LEU A 252 -13.13 -15.06 -15.18
CA LEU A 252 -13.78 -14.12 -16.08
C LEU A 252 -15.08 -13.56 -15.52
N SER A 253 -15.89 -14.38 -14.85
CA SER A 253 -17.09 -13.90 -14.14
C SER A 253 -16.74 -12.88 -13.05
N TYR A 254 -15.67 -13.14 -12.29
CA TYR A 254 -15.17 -12.18 -11.31
C TYR A 254 -14.71 -10.86 -11.96
N PHE A 255 -13.96 -10.92 -13.07
CA PHE A 255 -13.58 -9.71 -13.81
C PHE A 255 -14.79 -8.94 -14.33
N SER A 256 -15.78 -9.63 -14.90
CA SER A 256 -17.05 -9.02 -15.33
C SER A 256 -17.77 -8.31 -14.19
N ASN A 257 -17.72 -8.84 -12.95
CA ASN A 257 -18.29 -8.16 -11.78
C ASN A 257 -17.54 -6.88 -11.39
N ILE A 258 -16.22 -6.85 -11.55
CA ILE A 258 -15.43 -5.63 -11.35
C ILE A 258 -15.86 -4.56 -12.39
N LEU A 259 -15.99 -4.98 -13.65
CA LEU A 259 -16.33 -4.09 -14.76
C LEU A 259 -17.76 -3.53 -14.63
N SER A 260 -18.73 -4.35 -14.22
CA SER A 260 -20.12 -3.93 -14.05
C SER A 260 -20.33 -3.04 -12.81
N GLY A 261 -19.48 -3.16 -11.79
CA GLY A 261 -19.51 -2.34 -10.58
C GLY A 261 -19.07 -0.87 -10.77
N CYS A 262 -18.67 -0.45 -11.97
CA CYS A 262 -18.14 0.87 -12.30
C CYS A 262 -19.06 1.63 -13.27
N VAL A 263 -19.87 2.59 -12.81
CA VAL A 263 -20.71 3.44 -13.68
C VAL A 263 -20.05 4.80 -13.89
N ASP A 264 -19.71 5.14 -15.14
CA ASP A 264 -19.15 6.44 -15.54
C ASP A 264 -20.23 7.28 -16.24
N LEU A 265 -20.66 8.38 -15.62
CA LEU A 265 -21.79 9.20 -16.11
C LEU A 265 -21.37 10.46 -16.85
N SER A 266 -20.07 10.72 -16.96
CA SER A 266 -19.54 11.96 -17.53
C SER A 266 -19.71 12.10 -19.05
N TYR A 267 -20.20 11.07 -19.74
CA TYR A 267 -20.28 11.02 -21.21
C TYR A 267 -21.69 11.00 -21.83
N TRP A 268 -22.76 11.08 -21.03
CA TRP A 268 -24.08 10.57 -21.44
C TRP A 268 -25.23 11.57 -21.63
N MET A 269 -24.97 12.84 -21.93
CA MET A 269 -26.07 13.81 -22.14
C MET A 269 -25.95 14.63 -23.42
N SER A 270 -26.28 14.01 -24.56
CA SER A 270 -26.99 14.66 -25.67
C SER A 270 -27.41 13.64 -26.75
N GLY A 271 -28.72 13.39 -26.88
CA GLY A 271 -29.33 13.00 -28.16
C GLY A 271 -29.45 11.51 -28.54
N LYS A 272 -29.52 10.57 -27.59
CA LYS A 272 -29.78 9.14 -27.93
C LYS A 272 -30.97 8.53 -27.16
N PRO A 273 -31.75 7.60 -27.76
CA PRO A 273 -32.95 7.00 -27.18
C PRO A 273 -32.67 5.97 -26.07
N ILE A 274 -33.68 5.71 -25.23
CA ILE A 274 -33.72 4.67 -24.18
C ILE A 274 -34.54 3.49 -24.73
N THR A 275 -34.13 2.25 -24.43
CA THR A 275 -34.85 1.03 -24.83
C THR A 275 -35.31 0.24 -23.61
N LEU A 276 -36.62 0.17 -23.37
CA LEU A 276 -37.19 -0.54 -22.22
C LEU A 276 -37.54 -1.98 -22.59
N THR A 277 -37.14 -2.95 -21.75
CA THR A 277 -37.35 -4.39 -21.98
C THR A 277 -38.49 -4.92 -21.10
N ALA A 278 -39.54 -5.48 -21.71
CA ALA A 278 -40.60 -6.19 -21.00
C ALA A 278 -40.90 -7.54 -21.67
N ALA A 279 -40.79 -8.62 -20.89
CA ALA A 279 -41.32 -9.95 -21.21
C ALA A 279 -41.20 -10.40 -22.68
N SER A 280 -40.00 -10.35 -23.24
CA SER A 280 -39.63 -10.89 -24.57
C SER A 280 -40.05 -10.08 -25.81
N ASN A 281 -40.63 -8.88 -25.68
CA ASN A 281 -40.93 -7.99 -26.82
C ASN A 281 -40.19 -6.65 -26.69
N TYR A 282 -39.55 -6.21 -27.78
CA TYR A 282 -38.77 -4.97 -27.84
C TYR A 282 -39.66 -3.78 -28.23
N HIS A 283 -39.69 -2.73 -27.40
CA HIS A 283 -40.39 -1.47 -27.71
C HIS A 283 -39.43 -0.28 -27.52
N GLN A 284 -39.11 0.43 -28.62
CA GLN A 284 -38.40 1.71 -28.57
C GLN A 284 -39.43 2.84 -28.44
N LEU A 285 -39.32 3.67 -27.40
CA LEU A 285 -40.17 4.84 -27.24
C LEU A 285 -39.32 6.12 -27.15
N PRO A 286 -39.61 7.14 -27.96
CA PRO A 286 -38.95 8.43 -27.84
C PRO A 286 -39.31 9.10 -26.50
N TYR A 287 -38.35 9.81 -25.89
CA TYR A 287 -38.56 10.54 -24.65
C TYR A 287 -37.88 11.91 -24.67
N THR A 288 -38.30 12.81 -23.79
CA THR A 288 -37.61 14.06 -23.46
C THR A 288 -37.16 14.02 -22.00
N ALA A 289 -35.94 14.46 -21.72
CA ALA A 289 -35.43 14.64 -20.35
C ALA A 289 -35.36 16.12 -20.00
N PHE A 290 -35.83 16.47 -18.80
CA PHE A 290 -35.72 17.80 -18.25
C PHE A 290 -35.09 17.72 -16.86
N TYR A 291 -34.09 18.55 -16.60
CA TYR A 291 -33.50 18.69 -15.27
C TYR A 291 -34.23 19.79 -14.52
N ASP A 292 -34.98 19.41 -13.48
CA ASP A 292 -35.61 20.38 -12.57
C ASP A 292 -34.59 20.79 -11.51
N GLN A 293 -34.10 22.02 -11.65
CA GLN A 293 -33.13 22.62 -10.74
C GLN A 293 -33.70 22.86 -9.33
N THR A 294 -35.02 22.93 -9.20
CA THR A 294 -35.68 23.24 -7.91
C THR A 294 -35.73 22.01 -7.00
N SER A 295 -35.90 20.83 -7.59
CA SER A 295 -35.97 19.54 -6.88
C SER A 295 -34.76 18.64 -7.12
N GLU A 296 -33.77 19.13 -7.87
CA GLU A 296 -32.54 18.41 -8.25
C GLU A 296 -32.83 17.02 -8.84
N SER A 297 -33.84 16.95 -9.71
CA SER A 297 -34.32 15.71 -10.29
C SER A 297 -34.29 15.76 -11.82
N VAL A 298 -34.07 14.59 -12.43
CA VAL A 298 -34.25 14.41 -13.88
C VAL A 298 -35.63 13.82 -14.11
N ILE A 299 -36.48 14.56 -14.82
CA ILE A 299 -37.81 14.13 -15.23
C ILE A 299 -37.71 13.58 -16.64
N LEU A 300 -38.17 12.34 -16.82
CA LEU A 300 -38.27 11.69 -18.13
C LEU A 300 -39.74 11.72 -18.57
N THR A 301 -40.01 12.20 -19.78
CA THR A 301 -41.36 12.20 -20.38
C THR A 301 -41.33 11.39 -21.66
N VAL A 302 -42.02 10.25 -21.68
CA VAL A 302 -42.12 9.39 -22.87
C VAL A 302 -43.21 9.93 -23.80
N ALA A 303 -42.89 10.09 -25.09
CA ALA A 303 -43.81 10.65 -26.07
C ALA A 303 -44.79 9.58 -26.58
N GLY A 304 -46.10 9.91 -26.59
CA GLY A 304 -47.10 9.15 -27.36
C GLY A 304 -47.90 8.06 -26.62
N GLY A 305 -48.31 8.30 -25.37
CA GLY A 305 -49.61 7.88 -24.83
C GLY A 305 -50.03 6.39 -24.79
N SER A 306 -50.52 5.99 -23.61
CA SER A 306 -51.49 4.91 -23.35
C SER A 306 -51.06 3.47 -23.66
N GLU A 307 -50.40 2.85 -22.68
CA GLU A 307 -50.68 1.52 -22.10
C GLU A 307 -49.40 0.96 -21.46
N PHE A 308 -48.97 1.56 -20.35
CA PHE A 308 -47.96 0.94 -19.49
C PHE A 308 -48.36 1.15 -18.04
N SER A 309 -48.52 0.06 -17.29
CA SER A 309 -48.59 0.10 -15.83
C SER A 309 -47.33 -0.57 -15.28
N PHE A 310 -46.55 0.16 -14.49
CA PHE A 310 -45.39 -0.39 -13.81
C PHE A 310 -45.86 -1.30 -12.68
N ASP A 311 -45.59 -2.61 -12.78
CA ASP A 311 -45.84 -3.52 -11.67
C ASP A 311 -44.74 -3.32 -10.60
N LYS A 312 -45.15 -3.15 -9.34
CA LYS A 312 -44.34 -2.64 -8.22
C LYS A 312 -43.15 -3.53 -7.81
N HIS A 313 -42.91 -4.61 -8.53
CA HIS A 313 -41.94 -5.64 -8.15
C HIS A 313 -40.81 -5.90 -9.14
N PHE A 314 -40.81 -5.31 -10.34
CA PHE A 314 -39.70 -5.49 -11.27
C PHE A 314 -39.62 -4.33 -12.26
N CYS A 315 -38.58 -3.51 -12.17
CA CYS A 315 -38.13 -2.65 -13.29
C CYS A 315 -36.61 -2.46 -13.19
N GLN A 316 -35.85 -3.09 -14.09
CA GLN A 316 -34.48 -2.70 -14.43
C GLN A 316 -34.58 -1.87 -15.72
N LEU A 317 -34.00 -0.67 -15.73
CA LEU A 317 -34.02 0.21 -16.90
C LEU A 317 -32.80 -0.12 -17.77
N GLU A 318 -33.02 -0.54 -19.02
CA GLU A 318 -31.96 -0.67 -20.03
C GLU A 318 -31.95 0.59 -20.91
N LEU A 319 -30.76 1.09 -21.23
CA LEU A 319 -30.50 2.15 -22.19
C LEU A 319 -29.73 1.51 -23.35
N ASP A 320 -30.09 1.82 -24.59
CA ASP A 320 -29.60 1.18 -25.83
C ASP A 320 -28.18 0.58 -25.72
N GLY A 321 -28.11 -0.74 -25.53
CA GLY A 321 -26.87 -1.53 -25.55
C GLY A 321 -25.94 -1.41 -24.34
N TYR A 322 -26.34 -0.71 -23.28
CA TYR A 322 -25.58 -0.60 -22.03
C TYR A 322 -26.43 -0.99 -20.83
N VAL A 323 -26.26 -2.22 -20.36
CA VAL A 323 -26.65 -2.62 -19.01
C VAL A 323 -25.67 -1.98 -18.04
N THR A 324 -25.94 -0.76 -17.60
CA THR A 324 -25.27 -0.23 -16.41
C THR A 324 -25.95 -0.84 -15.19
N SER A 325 -25.27 -1.73 -14.50
CA SER A 325 -25.63 -2.10 -13.13
C SER A 325 -24.39 -2.09 -12.23
N ALA A 326 -23.79 -0.92 -12.03
CA ALA A 326 -23.42 -0.59 -10.67
C ALA A 326 -24.67 -0.08 -9.99
N ASN A 327 -24.92 -0.63 -8.80
CA ASN A 327 -25.93 -0.21 -7.86
C ASN A 327 -25.96 1.33 -7.69
N TRP A 328 -26.77 2.00 -8.49
CA TRP A 328 -27.61 3.10 -7.99
C TRP A 328 -28.72 2.46 -7.13
N ASN A 329 -28.34 1.87 -6.00
CA ASN A 329 -29.30 1.38 -5.00
C ASN A 329 -29.57 2.55 -4.07
N ARG A 330 -30.48 3.48 -4.35
CA ARG A 330 -31.78 3.34 -4.99
C ARG A 330 -32.08 4.65 -5.71
N ILE A 331 -32.23 4.62 -7.03
CA ILE A 331 -33.15 5.56 -7.68
C ILE A 331 -34.53 5.15 -7.17
N ASN A 332 -35.06 5.87 -6.18
CA ASN A 332 -36.46 5.69 -5.78
C ASN A 332 -37.30 6.24 -6.92
N LEU A 333 -37.68 5.35 -7.84
CA LEU A 333 -38.69 5.61 -8.84
C LEU A 333 -40.02 5.61 -8.10
N THR A 334 -40.57 6.80 -7.87
CA THR A 334 -41.96 6.91 -7.44
C THR A 334 -42.81 6.99 -8.69
N VAL A 335 -43.59 5.95 -8.92
CA VAL A 335 -44.66 5.98 -9.92
C VAL A 335 -45.74 6.88 -9.33
N GLY A 336 -46.09 7.95 -10.05
CA GLY A 336 -47.18 8.83 -9.64
C GLY A 336 -48.49 8.05 -9.53
N ASP A 337 -49.44 8.55 -8.74
CA ASP A 337 -50.74 7.89 -8.54
C ASP A 337 -51.55 7.72 -9.85
N ASP A 338 -51.16 8.42 -10.91
CA ASP A 338 -51.68 8.29 -12.27
C ASP A 338 -51.17 7.07 -13.05
N GLY A 339 -50.17 6.35 -12.51
CA GLY A 339 -49.52 5.20 -13.13
C GLY A 339 -48.68 5.54 -14.37
N LYS A 340 -48.48 6.83 -14.68
CA LYS A 340 -47.90 7.31 -15.95
C LYS A 340 -46.71 8.25 -15.76
N SER A 341 -46.54 8.77 -14.55
CA SER A 341 -45.46 9.67 -14.19
C SER A 341 -44.35 8.93 -13.44
N LEU A 342 -43.09 9.17 -13.81
CA LEU A 342 -41.91 8.60 -13.14
C LEU A 342 -41.08 9.73 -12.54
N ALA A 343 -40.98 9.79 -11.21
CA ALA A 343 -40.12 10.75 -10.53
C ALA A 343 -38.83 10.08 -10.05
N VAL A 344 -37.68 10.65 -10.43
CA VAL A 344 -36.36 10.23 -9.97
C VAL A 344 -35.92 11.17 -8.84
N LYS A 345 -35.83 10.67 -7.61
CA LYS A 345 -35.28 11.46 -6.50
C LYS A 345 -33.82 11.08 -6.26
N TYR A 346 -32.91 12.01 -6.52
CA TYR A 346 -31.53 11.89 -6.09
C TYR A 346 -31.44 12.15 -4.58
N ARG A 347 -30.53 11.47 -3.88
CA ARG A 347 -30.17 11.83 -2.50
C ARG A 347 -28.71 12.22 -2.55
N GLU A 348 -28.43 13.53 -2.54
CA GLU A 348 -27.08 14.02 -2.30
C GLU A 348 -26.60 13.50 -0.93
N TYR A 349 -25.38 12.98 -0.89
CA TYR A 349 -24.65 12.85 0.36
C TYR A 349 -24.02 14.21 0.64
N THR A 350 -24.74 15.05 1.39
CA THR A 350 -24.14 16.19 2.09
C THR A 350 -23.26 15.65 3.21
N ASP A 351 -21.97 16.01 3.16
CA ASP A 351 -20.97 16.03 4.21
C ASP A 351 -21.12 15.04 5.38
N LEU A 352 -20.25 14.02 5.39
CA LEU A 352 -19.82 13.36 6.63
C LEU A 352 -18.30 13.19 6.60
N GLU A 353 -17.68 13.81 7.62
CA GLU A 353 -16.27 13.89 7.99
C GLU A 353 -15.50 12.55 8.01
#